data_AF-A0A553UFA5-F1
#
_entry.id   AF-A0A553UFA5-F1
#
_cell.length_a   1.000
_cell.length_b   1.000
_cell.length_c   1.000
_cell.angle_alpha   90.00
_cell.angle_beta   90.00
_cell.angle_gamma   90.00
#
_symmetry.space_group_name_H-M   'P 1'
#
loop_
_entity.id
_entity.type
_entity.pdbx_description
1 polymer ?
#
loop_
_entity_poly.entity_id
_entity_poly.type
_entity_poly.pdbx_seq_one_letter_code
_entity_poly.pdbx_strand_id
1 'polypeptide(L)'
;MTASIPISDRQAEKTKILNRLRRLEGQIRGLQRMVEEEKNCVDVMTLYASAKSAFQSSGDVILETYVEMCRARGDEPADLVKLLKLAR
;
A
#
# COMPACT_ATOMS: atom_id res chain seq x y z
N MET A 1 17.47 8.81 17.32
CA MET A 1 17.75 9.20 15.92
C MET A 1 17.00 8.24 15.02
N THR A 2 15.81 8.61 14.55
CA THR A 2 15.02 7.77 13.64
C THR A 2 15.73 7.73 12.30
N ALA A 3 16.42 6.64 12.01
CA ALA A 3 17.00 6.41 10.71
C ALA A 3 15.87 6.41 9.67
N SER A 4 15.88 7.36 8.74
CA SER A 4 15.02 7.33 7.56
C SER A 4 15.44 6.15 6.69
N ILE A 5 14.88 4.98 6.96
CA ILE A 5 15.09 3.78 6.14
C ILE A 5 14.35 4.02 4.82
N PRO A 6 15.05 4.04 3.66
CA PRO A 6 14.39 4.20 2.38
C PRO A 6 13.46 3.01 2.13
N ILE A 7 12.33 3.24 1.45
CA ILE A 7 11.29 2.22 1.18
C ILE A 7 11.85 0.99 0.45
N SER A 8 12.99 1.13 -0.25
CA SER A 8 13.78 0.02 -0.78
C SER A 8 15.15 0.49 -1.30
N ASP A 9 16.21 -0.29 -1.07
CA ASP A 9 17.50 -0.18 -1.81
C ASP A 9 17.49 -1.01 -3.11
N ARG A 10 16.53 -1.95 -3.23
CA ARG A 10 16.37 -2.87 -4.38
C ARG A 10 15.36 -2.30 -5.38
N GLN A 11 15.80 -2.07 -6.62
CA GLN A 11 14.97 -1.51 -7.69
C GLN A 11 13.71 -2.36 -8.00
N ALA A 12 13.79 -3.69 -7.83
CA ALA A 12 12.68 -4.61 -8.06
C ALA A 12 11.51 -4.39 -7.07
N GLU A 13 11.80 -4.26 -5.77
CA GLU A 13 10.76 -4.02 -4.74
C GLU A 13 10.11 -2.64 -4.92
N LYS A 14 10.91 -1.61 -5.23
CA LYS A 14 10.39 -0.29 -5.56
C LYS A 14 9.41 -0.35 -6.74
N THR A 15 9.77 -1.08 -7.80
CA THR A 15 8.92 -1.25 -8.98
C THR A 15 7.62 -2.00 -8.64
N LYS A 16 7.68 -3.04 -7.80
CA LYS A 16 6.52 -3.80 -7.33
C LYS A 16 5.54 -2.93 -6.55
N ILE A 17 6.04 -2.12 -5.61
CA ILE A 17 5.23 -1.17 -4.83
C ILE A 17 4.59 -0.12 -5.76
N LEU A 18 5.39 0.52 -6.63
CA LEU A 18 4.89 1.52 -7.57
C LEU A 18 3.80 0.96 -8.50
N ASN A 19 3.97 -0.27 -8.99
CA ASN A 19 2.97 -0.90 -9.86
C ASN A 19 1.66 -1.16 -9.13
N ARG A 20 1.68 -1.49 -7.83
CA ARG A 20 0.47 -1.63 -7.02
C ARG A 20 -0.22 -0.28 -6.81
N LEU A 21 0.55 0.75 -6.47
CA LEU A 21 0.02 2.12 -6.28
C LEU A 21 -0.62 2.67 -7.56
N ARG A 22 -0.02 2.43 -8.73
CA ARG A 22 -0.59 2.82 -10.03
C ARG A 22 -1.92 2.10 -10.33
N ARG A 23 -2.09 0.85 -9.92
CA ARG A 23 -3.36 0.12 -10.05
C ARG A 23 -4.42 0.73 -9.14
N LEU A 24 -4.06 1.02 -7.88
CA LEU A 24 -4.93 1.71 -6.93
C LEU A 24 -5.40 3.06 -7.46
N GLU A 25 -4.49 3.85 -8.02
CA GLU A 25 -4.81 5.12 -8.68
C GLU A 25 -5.87 4.95 -9.77
N GLY A 26 -5.77 3.89 -10.58
CA GLY A 26 -6.79 3.51 -11.57
C GLY A 26 -8.15 3.18 -10.95
N GLN A 27 -8.17 2.47 -9.81
CA GLN A 27 -9.40 2.16 -9.09
C GLN A 27 -10.04 3.41 -8.49
N ILE A 28 -9.25 4.33 -7.92
CA ILE A 28 -9.75 5.61 -7.39
C ILE A 28 -10.36 6.47 -8.51
N ARG A 29 -9.69 6.58 -9.66
CA ARG A 29 -10.28 7.23 -10.85
C ARG A 29 -11.56 6.53 -11.33
N GLY A 30 -11.61 5.21 -11.23
CA GLY A 30 -12.82 4.44 -11.51
C GLY A 30 -13.98 4.83 -10.60
N LEU A 31 -13.73 4.90 -9.29
CA LEU A 31 -14.72 5.32 -8.30
C LEU A 31 -15.24 6.73 -8.56
N GLN A 32 -14.35 7.68 -8.85
CA GLN A 32 -14.74 9.07 -9.18
C GLN A 32 -15.72 9.10 -10.35
N ARG A 33 -15.38 8.44 -11.46
CA ARG A 33 -16.28 8.35 -12.63
C ARG A 33 -17.60 7.68 -12.32
N MET A 34 -17.61 6.61 -11.53
CA MET A 34 -18.86 5.93 -11.16
C MET A 34 -19.79 6.82 -10.34
N VAL A 35 -19.23 7.69 -9.49
CA VAL A 35 -20.00 8.67 -8.72
C VAL A 35 -20.52 9.78 -9.64
N GLU A 36 -19.69 10.31 -10.53
CA GLU A 36 -20.08 11.32 -11.53
C GLU A 36 -21.18 10.81 -12.48
N GLU A 37 -21.15 9.52 -12.83
CA GLU A 37 -22.14 8.86 -13.68
C GLU A 37 -23.36 8.31 -12.91
N GLU A 38 -23.49 8.62 -11.61
CA GLU A 38 -24.58 8.17 -10.74
C GLU A 38 -24.85 6.65 -10.79
N LYS A 39 -23.78 5.84 -10.83
CA LYS A 39 -23.90 4.37 -10.80
C LYS A 39 -24.55 3.90 -9.50
N ASN A 40 -25.17 2.71 -9.56
CA ASN A 40 -25.81 2.14 -8.38
C ASN A 40 -24.82 1.88 -7.24
N CYS A 41 -25.32 1.99 -6.01
CA CYS A 41 -24.50 1.91 -4.80
C CYS A 41 -23.77 0.57 -4.66
N VAL A 42 -24.36 -0.54 -5.13
CA VAL A 42 -23.76 -1.88 -5.00
C VAL A 42 -22.49 -1.98 -5.85
N ASP A 43 -22.51 -1.46 -7.07
CA ASP A 43 -21.34 -1.46 -7.96
C ASP A 43 -20.24 -0.54 -7.42
N VAL A 44 -20.59 0.66 -6.95
CA VAL A 44 -19.62 1.59 -6.33
C VAL A 44 -18.98 0.94 -5.10
N MET A 45 -19.78 0.33 -4.23
CA MET A 45 -19.28 -0.34 -3.02
C MET A 45 -18.42 -1.56 -3.35
N THR A 46 -18.71 -2.27 -4.45
CA THR A 46 -17.90 -3.39 -4.91
C THR A 46 -16.51 -2.93 -5.35
N LEU A 47 -16.43 -1.87 -6.16
CA LEU A 47 -15.13 -1.31 -6.56
C LEU A 47 -14.40 -0.70 -5.35
N TYR A 48 -15.12 -0.06 -4.44
CA TYR A 48 -14.55 0.50 -3.21
C TYR A 48 -13.93 -0.60 -2.34
N ALA A 49 -14.64 -1.73 -2.14
CA ALA A 49 -14.12 -2.86 -1.39
C ALA A 49 -12.87 -3.47 -2.06
N SER A 50 -12.87 -3.55 -3.38
CA SER A 50 -11.70 -3.97 -4.16
C SER A 50 -10.50 -3.03 -3.97
N ALA A 51 -10.73 -1.71 -4.03
CA ALA A 51 -9.70 -0.70 -3.80
C ALA A 51 -9.15 -0.74 -2.37
N LYS A 52 -10.04 -0.87 -1.37
CA LYS A 52 -9.66 -1.03 0.04
C LYS A 52 -8.78 -2.25 0.25
N SER A 53 -9.16 -3.41 -0.30
CA SER A 53 -8.37 -4.64 -0.19
C SER A 53 -7.00 -4.50 -0.87
N ALA A 54 -6.95 -3.89 -2.05
CA ALA A 54 -5.70 -3.61 -2.75
C ALA A 54 -4.79 -2.64 -1.96
N PHE A 55 -5.38 -1.67 -1.25
CA PHE A 55 -4.66 -0.72 -0.42
C PHE A 55 -4.03 -1.41 0.80
N GLN A 56 -4.80 -2.24 1.50
CA GLN A 56 -4.31 -3.05 2.63
C GLN A 56 -3.16 -3.98 2.18
N SER A 57 -3.34 -4.72 1.10
CA SER A 57 -2.29 -5.58 0.54
C SER A 57 -1.02 -4.81 0.15
N SER A 58 -1.17 -3.57 -0.31
CA SER A 58 -0.02 -2.71 -0.63
C SER A 58 0.73 -2.28 0.64
N GLY A 59 0.00 -1.96 1.71
CA GLY A 59 0.57 -1.68 3.03
C GLY A 59 1.35 -2.88 3.60
N ASP A 60 0.80 -4.08 3.52
CA ASP A 60 1.47 -5.31 3.97
C ASP A 60 2.81 -5.53 3.28
N VAL A 61 2.87 -5.29 1.97
CA VAL A 61 4.11 -5.46 1.19
C VAL A 61 5.15 -4.42 1.56
N ILE A 62 4.74 -3.17 1.80
CA ILE A 62 5.64 -2.12 2.26
C ILE A 62 6.22 -2.50 3.63
N LEU A 63 5.39 -3.05 4.52
CA LEU A 63 5.82 -3.49 5.85
C LEU A 63 6.77 -4.68 5.78
N GLU A 64 6.46 -5.68 4.95
CA GLU A 64 7.32 -6.83 4.69
C GLU A 64 8.69 -6.37 4.16
N THR A 65 8.69 -5.46 3.18
CA THR A 65 9.91 -4.86 2.62
C THR A 65 10.73 -4.17 3.71
N TYR A 66 10.08 -3.42 4.61
CA TYR A 66 10.74 -2.76 5.73
C TYR A 66 11.41 -3.76 6.69
N VAL A 67 10.71 -4.83 7.07
CA VAL A 67 11.25 -5.87 7.97
C VAL A 67 12.42 -6.60 7.33
N GLU A 68 12.34 -6.94 6.04
CA GLU A 68 13.44 -7.54 5.31
C GLU A 68 14.67 -6.64 5.26
N MET A 69 14.48 -5.33 5.08
CA MET A 69 15.58 -4.37 5.06
C MET A 69 16.26 -4.23 6.42
N CYS A 70 15.50 -4.16 7.51
CA CYS A 70 16.07 -4.13 8.86
C CYS A 70 16.93 -5.38 9.10
N ARG A 71 16.41 -6.57 8.76
CA ARG A 71 17.16 -7.83 8.86
C ARG A 71 18.45 -7.82 8.02
N ALA A 72 18.38 -7.34 6.78
CA ALA A 72 19.54 -7.29 5.88
C ALA A 72 20.65 -6.34 6.38
N ARG A 73 20.28 -5.31 7.15
CA ARG A 73 21.21 -4.33 7.73
C ARG A 73 21.70 -4.72 9.14
N GLY A 74 21.12 -5.76 9.74
CA GLY A 74 21.37 -6.13 11.13
C GLY A 74 20.70 -5.19 12.15
N ASP A 75 19.74 -4.39 11.70
CA ASP A 75 18.98 -3.45 12.52
C ASP A 75 17.74 -4.14 13.10
N GLU A 76 17.33 -3.75 14.31
CA GLU A 76 15.98 -4.08 14.79
C GLU A 76 14.95 -3.13 14.15
N PRO A 77 13.80 -3.65 13.68
CA PRO A 77 12.72 -2.83 13.16
C PRO A 77 12.10 -2.00 14.29
N ALA A 78 12.66 -0.81 14.52
CA ALA A 78 12.05 0.21 15.33
C ALA A 78 10.67 0.58 14.74
N ASP A 79 9.70 0.90 15.59
CA ASP A 79 8.36 1.30 15.15
C ASP A 79 7.50 0.21 14.46
N LEU A 80 7.88 -1.07 14.49
CA LEU A 80 7.07 -2.15 13.87
C LEU A 80 5.61 -2.16 14.34
N VAL A 81 5.38 -2.00 15.65
CA VAL A 81 4.04 -1.92 16.24
C VAL A 81 3.28 -0.69 15.74
N LYS A 82 3.97 0.43 15.51
CA LYS A 82 3.39 1.67 15.01
C LYS A 82 3.01 1.52 13.53
N LEU A 83 3.86 0.89 12.72
CA LEU A 83 3.58 0.60 11.31
C LEU A 83 2.43 -0.40 11.13
N LEU A 84 2.38 -1.45 11.95
CA LEU A 84 1.26 -2.40 11.95
C LEU A 84 -0.09 -1.73 12.26
N LYS A 85 -0.11 -0.72 13.12
CA LYS A 85 -1.33 0.06 13.41
C LYS A 85 -1.79 0.92 12.22
N LEU A 86 -0.89 1.28 11.32
CA LEU A 86 -1.22 2.07 10.12
C LEU A 86 -1.68 1.21 8.95
N ALA A 87 -1.28 -0.07 8.93
CA ALA A 87 -1.66 -1.03 7.88
C ALA A 87 -3.06 -1.63 8.09
N ARG A 88 -3.72 -1.38 9.23
CA ARG A 88 -4.97 -2.03 9.64
C ARG A 88 -6.20 -1.15 9.45
#